data_AF-A0A1C5WWA5-F1
#
_entry.id   AF-A0A1C5WWA5-F1
#
_cell.length_a   1.000
_cell.length_b   1.000
_cell.length_c   1.000
_cell.angle_alpha   90.00
_cell.angle_beta   90.00
_cell.angle_gamma   90.00
#
_symmetry.space_group_name_H-M   'P 1'
#
loop_
_entity.id
_entity.type
_entity.pdbx_description
1 polymer ?
#
loop_
_entity_poly.entity_id
_entity_poly.type
_entity_poly.pdbx_seq_one_letter_code
_entity_poly.pdbx_strand_id
1 'polypeptide(L)'
;MMDEGYVLERIEELCDKEGWSHYVLAKRSGISQSTISNMFSRTNQPTFITVAKICDAFGITMAQFFNSKKHLDLTEEQEDILCMFDAMSAQKRELVKAFMSGLING
;
A
#
# COMPACT_ATOMS: atom_id res chain seq x y z
N MET A 1 7.70 -5.48 -9.67
CA MET A 1 6.78 -5.22 -10.79
C MET A 1 5.37 -5.37 -10.25
N MET A 2 4.54 -4.33 -10.32
CA MET A 2 3.12 -4.42 -9.91
C MET A 2 2.43 -5.39 -10.88
N ASP A 3 1.73 -6.41 -10.37
CA ASP A 3 1.01 -7.36 -11.22
C ASP A 3 -0.31 -6.78 -11.77
N GLU A 4 -0.94 -7.47 -12.71
CA GLU A 4 -2.18 -7.05 -13.37
C GLU A 4 -3.42 -7.02 -12.43
N GLY A 5 -3.31 -7.46 -11.18
CA GLY A 5 -4.37 -7.51 -10.16
C GLY A 5 -4.20 -6.54 -8.98
N TYR A 6 -2.99 -5.99 -8.76
CA TYR A 6 -2.66 -5.16 -7.58
C TYR A 6 -3.71 -4.10 -7.24
N VAL A 7 -4.20 -3.36 -8.25
CA VAL A 7 -5.16 -2.28 -8.04
C VAL A 7 -6.47 -2.81 -7.46
N LEU A 8 -6.97 -3.93 -7.98
CA LEU A 8 -8.22 -4.53 -7.51
C LEU A 8 -8.05 -5.12 -6.11
N GLU A 9 -6.94 -5.82 -5.86
CA GLU A 9 -6.60 -6.34 -4.53
C GLU A 9 -6.52 -5.22 -3.51
N ARG A 10 -5.87 -4.10 -3.86
CA ARG A 10 -5.76 -2.96 -2.97
C ARG A 10 -7.12 -2.32 -2.66
N ILE A 11 -8.03 -2.27 -3.62
CA ILE A 11 -9.38 -1.77 -3.38
C ILE A 11 -10.14 -2.70 -2.43
N GLU A 12 -10.02 -4.03 -2.58
CA GLU A 12 -10.61 -4.99 -1.65
C GLU A 12 -10.04 -4.85 -0.24
N GLU A 13 -8.72 -4.74 -0.10
CA GLU A 13 -8.08 -4.52 1.21
C GLU A 13 -8.62 -3.27 1.93
N LEU A 14 -8.82 -2.18 1.19
CA LEU A 14 -9.40 -0.95 1.74
C LEU A 14 -10.87 -1.12 2.11
N CYS A 15 -11.64 -1.84 1.29
CA CYS A 15 -13.03 -2.17 1.59
C CYS A 15 -13.13 -3.01 2.86
N ASP A 16 -12.31 -4.06 3.00
CA ASP A 16 -12.27 -4.94 4.16
C ASP A 16 -11.90 -4.17 5.44
N LYS A 17 -10.90 -3.30 5.36
CA LYS A 17 -10.45 -2.47 6.48
C LYS A 17 -11.53 -1.54 7.00
N GLU A 18 -12.32 -0.94 6.11
CA GLU A 18 -13.39 0.00 6.46
C GLU A 18 -14.76 -0.69 6.65
N GLY A 19 -14.84 -2.01 6.40
CA GLY A 19 -16.08 -2.79 6.45
C GLY A 19 -17.09 -2.39 5.35
N TRP A 20 -16.60 -1.94 4.19
CA TRP A 20 -17.45 -1.51 3.08
C TRP A 20 -17.74 -2.67 2.14
N SER A 21 -19.02 -2.85 1.80
CA SER A 21 -19.36 -3.65 0.63
C SER A 21 -19.07 -2.86 -0.66
N HIS A 22 -18.95 -3.56 -1.79
CA HIS A 22 -18.90 -2.92 -3.12
C HIS A 22 -20.05 -1.94 -3.34
N TYR A 23 -21.21 -2.22 -2.74
CA TYR A 23 -22.34 -1.30 -2.76
C TYR A 23 -22.00 0.05 -2.11
N VAL A 24 -21.42 0.02 -0.92
CA VAL A 24 -21.00 1.21 -0.19
C VAL A 24 -19.90 1.95 -0.95
N LEU A 25 -18.92 1.23 -1.51
CA LEU A 25 -17.85 1.79 -2.33
C LEU A 25 -18.40 2.57 -3.53
N ALA A 26 -19.32 1.99 -4.30
CA ALA A 26 -19.91 2.67 -5.46
C ALA A 26 -20.67 3.93 -5.05
N LYS A 27 -21.44 3.87 -3.95
CA LYS A 27 -22.17 5.04 -3.44
C LYS A 27 -21.22 6.17 -3.01
N ARG A 28 -20.12 5.85 -2.35
CA ARG A 28 -19.15 6.84 -1.83
C ARG A 28 -18.24 7.41 -2.92
N SER A 29 -17.84 6.61 -3.90
CA SER A 29 -16.98 7.03 -5.02
C SER A 29 -17.74 7.70 -6.16
N GLY A 30 -19.08 7.67 -6.15
CA GLY A 30 -19.90 8.13 -7.27
C GLY A 30 -19.74 7.29 -8.54
N ILE A 31 -19.23 6.07 -8.41
CA ILE A 31 -19.11 5.09 -9.48
C ILE A 31 -20.36 4.20 -9.47
N SER A 32 -20.87 3.84 -10.64
CA SER A 32 -22.07 3.00 -10.70
C SER A 32 -21.79 1.59 -10.18
N GLN A 33 -22.81 0.97 -9.58
CA GLN A 33 -22.71 -0.42 -9.10
C GLN A 33 -22.32 -1.41 -10.20
N SER A 34 -22.86 -1.22 -11.40
CA SER A 34 -22.52 -2.08 -12.55
C SER A 34 -21.06 -1.89 -12.98
N THR A 35 -20.51 -0.68 -12.87
CA THR A 35 -19.08 -0.42 -13.14
C THR A 35 -18.18 -1.11 -12.11
N ILE A 36 -18.48 -0.98 -10.81
CA ILE A 36 -17.73 -1.68 -9.76
C ILE A 36 -17.83 -3.20 -9.94
N SER A 37 -19.04 -3.73 -10.16
CA SER A 37 -19.24 -5.17 -10.37
C SER A 37 -18.52 -5.71 -11.62
N ASN A 38 -18.54 -4.98 -12.74
CA ASN A 38 -17.81 -5.37 -13.95
C ASN A 38 -16.28 -5.33 -13.76
N MET A 39 -15.79 -4.36 -12.99
CA MET A 39 -14.38 -4.20 -12.67
C MET A 39 -13.82 -5.41 -11.91
N PHE A 40 -14.56 -5.92 -10.92
CA PHE A 40 -14.17 -7.10 -10.15
C PHE A 40 -14.45 -8.44 -10.86
N SER A 41 -15.47 -8.52 -11.72
CA SER A 41 -15.85 -9.79 -12.38
C SER A 41 -15.13 -10.08 -13.70
N ARG A 42 -14.77 -9.04 -14.47
CA ARG A 42 -14.15 -9.19 -15.79
C ARG A 42 -12.65 -8.90 -15.80
N THR A 43 -12.05 -8.69 -14.62
CA THR A 43 -10.66 -8.24 -14.44
C THR A 43 -10.32 -7.03 -15.33
N ASN A 44 -11.31 -6.17 -15.59
CA ASN A 44 -11.09 -4.94 -16.32
C ASN A 44 -10.36 -3.96 -15.40
N GLN A 45 -9.12 -3.62 -15.75
CA GLN A 45 -8.33 -2.71 -14.94
C GLN A 45 -9.01 -1.34 -14.80
N PRO A 46 -9.12 -0.81 -13.58
CA PRO A 46 -9.64 0.53 -13.35
C PRO A 46 -8.74 1.55 -14.05
N THR A 47 -9.34 2.53 -14.72
CA THR A 47 -8.58 3.66 -15.26
C THR A 47 -8.04 4.54 -14.13
N PHE A 48 -7.03 5.34 -14.42
CA PHE A 48 -6.48 6.32 -13.46
C PHE A 48 -7.57 7.18 -12.79
N ILE A 49 -8.54 7.68 -13.56
CA ILE A 49 -9.66 8.48 -13.04
C ILE A 49 -10.56 7.67 -12.09
N THR A 50 -10.74 6.39 -12.37
CA THR A 50 -11.52 5.49 -11.52
C THR A 50 -10.82 5.29 -10.17
N VAL A 51 -9.51 5.05 -10.18
CA VAL A 51 -8.71 4.93 -8.94
C VAL A 51 -8.74 6.25 -8.16
N ALA A 52 -8.62 7.40 -8.84
CA ALA A 52 -8.74 8.73 -8.22
C ALA A 52 -10.03 8.88 -7.40
N LYS A 53 -11.18 8.62 -8.01
CA LYS A 53 -12.48 8.68 -7.32
C LYS A 53 -12.60 7.71 -6.16
N ILE A 54 -12.01 6.52 -6.27
CA ILE A 54 -12.00 5.54 -5.18
C ILE A 54 -11.16 6.05 -4.01
N CYS A 55 -10.01 6.67 -4.28
CA CYS A 55 -9.17 7.22 -3.22
C CYS A 55 -9.80 8.43 -2.55
N ASP A 56 -10.46 9.30 -3.31
CA ASP A 56 -11.28 10.38 -2.76
C ASP A 56 -12.36 9.82 -1.81
N ALA A 57 -13.01 8.72 -2.18
CA ALA A 57 -14.02 8.06 -1.34
C ALA A 57 -13.45 7.57 -0.01
N PHE A 58 -12.22 7.03 -0.02
CA PHE A 58 -11.49 6.57 1.16
C PHE A 58 -10.78 7.70 1.92
N GLY A 59 -10.72 8.92 1.38
CA GLY A 59 -9.98 10.03 1.98
C GLY A 59 -8.46 9.85 1.95
N ILE A 60 -7.93 9.14 0.95
CA ILE A 60 -6.49 8.90 0.77
C ILE A 60 -6.01 9.47 -0.56
N THR A 61 -4.71 9.70 -0.70
CA THR A 61 -4.10 10.13 -1.96
C THR A 61 -3.75 8.95 -2.86
N MET A 62 -3.52 9.21 -4.16
CA MET A 62 -2.93 8.22 -5.08
C MET A 62 -1.63 7.64 -4.54
N ALA A 63 -0.74 8.49 -4.01
CA ALA A 63 0.51 8.02 -3.43
C ALA A 63 0.26 7.03 -2.29
N GLN A 64 -0.68 7.32 -1.38
CA GLN A 64 -1.03 6.41 -0.29
C GLN A 64 -1.73 5.13 -0.75
N PHE A 65 -2.50 5.19 -1.84
CA PHE A 65 -3.11 4.01 -2.44
C PHE A 65 -2.05 3.04 -2.98
N PHE A 66 -1.05 3.55 -3.71
CA PHE A 66 0.04 2.75 -4.26
C PHE A 66 1.14 2.40 -3.24
N ASN A 67 1.19 3.10 -2.10
CA ASN A 67 2.16 2.86 -1.02
C ASN A 67 1.65 1.86 0.04
N SER A 68 0.94 0.81 -0.37
CA SER A 68 0.17 -0.01 0.57
C SER A 68 0.96 -1.07 1.34
N LYS A 69 2.15 -1.46 0.88
CA LYS A 69 2.94 -2.52 1.52
C LYS A 69 4.44 -2.25 1.37
N LYS A 70 5.10 -1.93 2.49
CA LYS A 70 6.49 -2.31 2.84
C LYS A 70 7.66 -1.90 1.93
N HIS A 71 7.44 -1.26 0.78
CA HIS A 71 8.53 -0.64 0.04
C HIS A 71 8.66 0.80 0.52
N LEU A 72 9.48 0.98 1.55
CA LEU A 72 10.16 2.25 1.71
C LEU A 72 10.86 2.54 0.38
N ASP A 73 10.65 3.72 -0.19
CA ASP A 73 11.55 4.25 -1.21
C ASP A 73 12.89 4.51 -0.49
N LEU A 74 13.65 3.43 -0.27
CA LEU A 74 14.96 3.48 0.36
C LEU A 74 15.91 4.15 -0.63
N THR A 75 16.77 5.02 -0.13
CA THR A 75 17.97 5.37 -0.89
C THR A 75 18.86 4.12 -1.03
N GLU A 76 19.75 4.10 -2.02
CA GLU A 76 20.74 3.02 -2.18
C GLU A 76 21.49 2.76 -0.86
N GLU A 77 21.84 3.85 -0.15
CA GLU A 77 22.49 3.78 1.16
C GLU A 77 21.61 3.09 2.23
N GLN A 78 20.30 3.36 2.25
CA GLN A 78 19.41 2.73 3.22
C GLN A 78 19.16 1.25 2.91
N GLU A 79 19.09 0.87 1.63
CA GLU A 79 18.95 -0.51 1.19
C GLU A 79 20.19 -1.35 1.56
N ASP A 80 21.37 -0.80 1.34
CA ASP A 80 22.64 -1.43 1.73
C ASP A 80 22.71 -1.70 3.24
N ILE A 81 22.31 -0.71 4.06
CA ILE A 81 22.28 -0.85 5.52
C ILE A 81 21.33 -1.97 5.95
N LEU A 82 20.14 -2.07 5.33
CA LEU A 82 19.19 -3.14 5.65
C LEU A 82 19.70 -4.53 5.24
N CYS A 83 20.35 -4.64 4.08
CA CYS A 83 20.97 -5.89 3.64
C CYS A 83 22.05 -6.36 4.62
N MET A 84 22.89 -5.44 5.09
CA MET A 84 23.90 -5.72 6.12
C MET A 84 23.23 -6.14 7.44
N PHE A 85 22.19 -5.44 7.87
CA PHE A 85 21.45 -5.74 9.10
C PHE A 85 20.79 -7.12 9.06
N ASP A 86 20.22 -7.51 7.92
CA ASP A 86 19.58 -8.81 7.75
C ASP A 86 20.56 -9.98 7.74
N ALA A 87 21.80 -9.78 7.30
CA ALA A 87 22.85 -10.78 7.37
C ALA A 87 23.34 -11.06 8.82
N MET A 88 22.95 -10.26 9.81
CA MET A 88 23.42 -10.38 11.19
C MET A 88 22.59 -11.35 12.03
N SER A 89 23.25 -11.99 13.02
CA SER A 89 22.57 -12.74 14.07
C SER A 89 21.76 -11.82 14.99
N ALA A 90 20.76 -12.37 15.67
CA ALA A 90 19.88 -11.61 16.57
C ALA A 90 20.66 -10.78 17.62
N GLN A 91 21.71 -11.37 18.20
CA GLN A 91 22.56 -10.68 19.18
C GLN A 91 23.28 -9.46 18.60
N LYS A 92 23.77 -9.56 17.35
CA LYS A 92 24.46 -8.45 16.67
C LYS A 92 23.49 -7.35 16.23
N ARG A 93 22.27 -7.71 15.81
CA ARG A 93 21.21 -6.75 15.48
C ARG A 93 20.86 -5.85 16.67
N GLU A 94 20.79 -6.41 17.88
CA GLU A 94 20.54 -5.61 19.10
C GLU A 94 21.66 -4.62 19.41
N LEU A 95 22.92 -5.00 19.18
CA LEU A 95 24.06 -4.07 19.33
C LEU A 95 24.00 -2.91 18.34
N VAL A 96 23.66 -3.18 17.08
CA VAL A 96 23.53 -2.14 16.05
C VAL A 96 22.38 -1.18 16.39
N LYS A 97 21.23 -1.70 16.84
CA LYS A 97 20.11 -0.86 17.30
C LYS A 97 20.52 0.05 18.47
N ALA A 98 21.25 -0.48 19.45
CA ALA A 98 21.73 0.30 20.60
C ALA A 98 22.71 1.40 20.16
N PHE A 99 23.63 1.08 19.25
CA PHE A 99 24.58 2.04 18.69
C PHE A 99 23.88 3.17 17.93
N MET A 100 22.96 2.83 17.00
CA MET A 100 22.17 3.83 16.26
C MET A 100 21.34 4.70 17.21
N SER A 101 20.74 4.10 18.25
CA SER A 101 19.99 4.84 19.26
C SER A 101 20.88 5.81 20.05
N GLY A 102 22.13 5.42 20.35
CA GLY A 102 23.11 6.29 21.00
C GLY A 102 23.52 7.47 20.13
N LEU A 103 23.66 7.28 18.81
CA LEU A 103 23.98 8.36 17.87
C LEU A 103 22.82 9.34 17.64
N ILE A 104 21.57 8.89 17.77
CA ILE A 104 20.38 9.74 17.60
C ILE A 104 20.12 10.62 18.83
N ASN A 105 20.43 10.10 20.03
CA ASN A 105 20.10 10.75 21.31
C ASN A 105 21.31 11.38 22.02
N GLY A 106 22.50 11.33 21.42
CA GLY A 106 23.73 11.97 21.91
C GLY A 106 23.96 13.31 21.25
#